data_AF-A0A3B1E5F0-F1
#
_entry.id   AF-A0A3B1E5F0-F1
#
_cell.length_a   1.000
_cell.length_b   1.000
_cell.length_c   1.000
_cell.angle_alpha   90.00
_cell.angle_beta   90.00
_cell.angle_gamma   90.00
#
_symmetry.space_group_name_H-M   'P 1'
#
loop_
_entity.id
_entity.type
_entity.pdbx_description
1 polymer ?
#
loop_
_entity_poly.entity_id
_entity_poly.type
_entity_poly.pdbx_seq_one_letter_code
_entity_poly.pdbx_strand_id
1 'polypeptide(L)'
;MRYNTNYWHPIIAGFILGTMLFISFMIAGQGMGASGAFARITAQLAFLYDSSVASNSYISGYLKHGNALANWTVVEVVGIFLGGYISASFANRIKSEVDRGDGYPIFKRLGWAFLGGIIMAFATRLGRGCTSGQVLDGASTFSVGAWIFMLAAFGTGFLVAPFFKKQWKGI
;
A
#
# COMPACT_ATOMS: atom_id res chain seq x y z
N MET A 1 -3.49 -22.73 -14.50
CA MET A 1 -4.33 -21.80 -13.72
C MET A 1 -5.74 -21.80 -14.31
N ARG A 2 -6.71 -22.41 -13.62
CA ARG A 2 -8.13 -22.28 -13.98
C ARG A 2 -8.63 -20.97 -13.37
N TYR A 3 -8.71 -19.89 -14.15
CA TYR A 3 -9.41 -18.67 -13.73
C TYR A 3 -10.91 -18.88 -13.91
N ASN A 4 -11.55 -19.53 -12.93
CA ASN A 4 -13.00 -19.45 -12.78
C ASN A 4 -13.30 -18.87 -11.41
N THR A 5 -13.21 -17.55 -11.32
CA THR A 5 -13.62 -16.78 -10.16
C THR A 5 -14.37 -15.58 -10.70
N ASN A 6 -15.65 -15.46 -10.32
CA ASN A 6 -16.50 -14.30 -10.59
C ASN A 6 -15.89 -13.04 -9.95
N TYR A 7 -14.91 -12.44 -10.62
CA TYR A 7 -14.43 -11.11 -10.26
C TYR A 7 -15.43 -10.06 -10.70
N TRP A 8 -15.50 -8.98 -9.95
CA TRP A 8 -16.36 -7.85 -10.32
C TRP A 8 -15.86 -7.22 -11.61
N HIS A 9 -16.79 -6.76 -12.44
CA HIS A 9 -16.44 -6.07 -13.67
C HIS A 9 -15.55 -4.86 -13.34
N PRO A 10 -14.42 -4.64 -14.05
CA PRO A 10 -13.46 -3.59 -13.71
C PRO A 10 -14.07 -2.19 -13.61
N ILE A 11 -15.08 -1.89 -14.43
CA ILE A 11 -15.81 -0.62 -14.40
C ILE A 11 -16.56 -0.45 -13.07
N ILE A 12 -17.19 -1.51 -12.56
CA ILE A 12 -17.94 -1.46 -11.28
C ILE A 12 -16.96 -1.28 -10.13
N ALA A 13 -15.86 -2.03 -10.13
CA ALA A 13 -14.81 -1.89 -9.13
C ALA A 13 -14.20 -0.49 -9.14
N GLY A 14 -13.91 0.06 -10.33
CA GLY A 14 -13.38 1.41 -10.51
C GLY A 14 -14.35 2.49 -10.04
N PHE A 15 -15.65 2.35 -10.36
CA PHE A 15 -16.68 3.27 -9.90
C PHE A 15 -16.74 3.32 -8.36
N ILE A 16 -16.78 2.16 -7.70
CA ILE A 16 -16.85 2.08 -6.23
C ILE A 16 -15.59 2.62 -5.58
N LEU A 17 -14.41 2.31 -6.13
CA LEU A 17 -13.16 2.88 -5.63
C LEU A 17 -13.13 4.41 -5.79
N GLY A 18 -13.62 4.94 -6.91
CA GLY A 18 -13.75 6.38 -7.13
C GLY A 18 -14.74 7.04 -6.16
N THR A 19 -15.89 6.43 -5.92
CA THR A 19 -16.86 6.90 -4.91
C THR A 19 -16.25 6.87 -3.51
N MET A 20 -15.52 5.82 -3.15
CA MET A 20 -14.86 5.70 -1.85
C MET A 20 -13.78 6.78 -1.68
N LEU A 21 -13.00 7.06 -2.73
CA LEU A 21 -12.02 8.14 -2.73
C LEU A 21 -12.68 9.50 -2.53
N PHE A 22 -13.79 9.77 -3.23
CA PHE A 22 -14.57 10.99 -3.09
C PHE A 22 -15.09 11.17 -1.66
N ILE A 23 -15.66 10.11 -1.07
CA ILE A 23 -16.12 10.10 0.32
C ILE A 23 -14.96 10.35 1.29
N SER A 24 -13.78 9.76 1.06
CA SER A 24 -12.58 10.00 1.87
C SER A 24 -12.22 11.48 1.89
N PHE A 25 -12.21 12.14 0.72
CA PHE A 25 -11.96 13.58 0.66
C PHE A 25 -13.02 14.41 1.38
N MET A 26 -14.30 14.05 1.29
CA MET A 26 -15.38 14.77 1.97
C MET A 26 -15.32 14.65 3.49
N ILE A 27 -15.05 13.45 4.02
CA ILE A 27 -15.10 13.19 5.46
C ILE A 27 -13.78 13.58 6.14
N ALA A 28 -12.65 13.21 5.52
CA ALA A 28 -11.34 13.29 6.16
C ALA A 28 -10.48 14.45 5.65
N GLY A 29 -10.91 15.15 4.60
CA GLY A 29 -10.14 16.23 3.97
C GLY A 29 -8.86 15.77 3.28
N GLN A 30 -8.63 14.46 3.16
CA GLN A 30 -7.46 13.86 2.52
C GLN A 30 -7.84 12.49 1.90
N GLY A 31 -7.04 12.07 0.92
CA GLY A 31 -7.22 10.80 0.22
C GLY A 31 -6.64 9.58 0.98
N MET A 32 -6.43 8.49 0.24
CA MET A 32 -6.10 7.16 0.77
C MET A 32 -4.59 6.86 0.74
N GLY A 33 -3.97 6.63 1.90
CA GLY A 33 -2.51 6.65 2.00
C GLY A 33 -1.85 5.72 3.02
N ALA A 34 -1.80 4.40 2.79
CA ALA A 34 -1.24 3.44 3.76
C ALA A 34 0.16 3.77 4.33
N SER A 35 1.10 4.27 3.51
CA SER A 35 2.49 4.56 3.97
C SER A 35 2.56 5.63 5.07
N GLY A 36 1.60 6.55 5.12
CA GLY A 36 1.51 7.58 6.17
C GLY A 36 1.15 7.00 7.53
N ALA A 37 0.30 5.97 7.58
CA ALA A 37 -0.05 5.27 8.82
C ALA A 37 1.19 4.61 9.45
N PHE A 38 1.93 3.83 8.66
CA PHE A 38 3.15 3.18 9.13
C PHE A 38 4.18 4.21 9.63
N ALA A 39 4.36 5.33 8.92
CA ALA A 39 5.24 6.42 9.36
C ALA A 39 4.90 6.92 10.76
N ARG A 40 3.61 7.18 11.01
CA ARG A 40 3.14 7.79 12.25
C ARG A 40 3.16 6.80 13.42
N ILE A 41 2.80 5.54 13.17
CA ILE A 41 2.91 4.48 14.19
C ILE A 41 4.37 4.30 14.61
N THR A 42 5.30 4.21 13.65
CA THR A 42 6.74 4.09 13.98
C THR A 42 7.26 5.33 14.70
N ALA A 43 6.83 6.53 14.29
CA ALA A 43 7.18 7.78 14.99
C ALA A 43 6.69 7.80 16.45
N GLN A 44 5.46 7.34 16.71
CA GLN A 44 4.94 7.23 18.07
C GLN A 44 5.69 6.19 18.90
N LEU A 45 5.96 5.01 18.34
CA LEU A 45 6.73 3.98 19.03
C LEU A 45 8.14 4.48 19.38
N ALA A 46 8.78 5.20 18.46
CA ALA A 46 10.09 5.80 18.70
C ALA A 46 10.03 6.87 19.81
N PHE A 47 8.98 7.71 19.83
CA PHE A 47 8.79 8.70 20.89
C PHE A 47 8.52 8.08 22.28
N LEU A 48 7.80 6.95 22.33
CA LEU A 48 7.58 6.20 23.58
C LEU A 48 8.86 5.58 24.13
N TYR A 49 9.80 5.22 23.25
CA TYR A 49 11.09 4.66 23.65
C TYR A 49 12.11 5.75 24.02
N ASP A 50 12.18 6.83 23.25
CA ASP A 50 13.07 7.97 23.50
C ASP A 50 12.36 9.29 23.10
N SER A 51 12.09 10.13 24.10
CA SER A 51 11.45 11.43 23.90
C SER A 51 12.34 12.43 23.17
N SER A 52 13.66 12.20 23.13
CA SER A 52 14.65 13.02 22.40
C SER A 52 14.42 12.97 20.88
N VAL A 53 13.72 11.94 20.39
CA VAL A 53 13.36 11.76 18.98
C VAL A 53 12.44 12.88 18.47
N ALA A 54 11.71 13.56 19.37
CA ALA A 54 10.88 14.72 19.03
C ALA A 54 11.69 15.95 18.58
N SER A 55 13.00 16.00 18.86
CA SER A 55 13.88 17.07 18.38
C SER A 55 14.19 16.96 16.88
N ASN A 56 13.96 15.80 16.26
CA ASN A 56 14.18 15.59 14.84
C ASN A 56 13.07 16.25 14.01
N SER A 57 13.45 17.11 13.06
CA SER A 57 12.52 17.82 12.17
C SER A 57 11.64 16.89 11.33
N TYR A 58 12.13 15.71 10.99
CA TYR A 58 11.38 14.70 10.24
C TYR A 58 10.31 14.03 11.10
N ILE A 59 10.64 13.64 12.33
CA ILE A 59 9.75 12.86 13.21
C ILE A 59 8.74 13.78 13.92
N SER A 60 9.16 14.98 14.32
CA SER A 60 8.28 15.99 14.89
C SER A 60 7.09 16.32 13.99
N GLY A 61 7.26 16.33 12.66
CA GLY A 61 6.16 16.52 11.71
C GLY A 61 5.05 15.46 11.84
N TYR A 62 5.41 14.21 12.12
CA TYR A 62 4.46 13.11 12.33
C TYR A 62 3.86 13.09 13.73
N LEU A 63 4.54 13.67 14.73
CA LEU A 63 4.07 13.79 16.12
C LEU A 63 3.19 15.03 16.37
N LYS A 64 3.34 16.09 15.56
CA LYS A 64 2.61 17.37 15.71
C LYS A 64 1.08 17.26 15.62
N HIS A 65 0.55 16.18 15.05
CA HIS A 65 -0.90 15.99 14.86
C HIS A 65 -1.54 15.16 16.00
N GLY A 66 -0.88 15.03 17.15
CA GLY A 66 -1.41 14.33 18.31
C GLY A 66 -1.32 12.81 18.21
N ASN A 67 -2.36 12.10 18.67
CA ASN A 67 -2.35 10.64 18.75
C ASN A 67 -2.41 10.01 17.35
N ALA A 68 -1.36 9.31 16.90
CA ALA A 68 -1.32 8.71 15.56
C ALA A 68 -2.41 7.67 15.35
N LEU A 69 -2.88 7.01 16.41
CA LEU A 69 -4.02 6.09 16.34
C LEU A 69 -5.34 6.79 15.97
N ALA A 70 -5.47 8.08 16.29
CA ALA A 70 -6.63 8.90 15.89
C ALA A 70 -6.47 9.51 14.50
N ASN A 71 -5.33 9.30 13.84
CA ASN A 71 -5.12 9.81 12.50
C ASN A 71 -5.95 8.98 11.50
N TRP A 72 -6.67 9.68 10.62
CA TRP A 72 -7.46 9.08 9.54
C TRP A 72 -6.75 7.95 8.81
N THR A 73 -5.46 8.14 8.48
CA THR A 73 -4.70 7.13 7.74
C THR A 73 -4.52 5.82 8.51
N VAL A 74 -4.46 5.86 9.85
CA VAL A 74 -4.37 4.64 10.67
C VAL A 74 -5.72 3.94 10.71
N VAL A 75 -6.82 4.70 10.87
CA VAL A 75 -8.19 4.16 10.79
C VAL A 75 -8.46 3.54 9.42
N GLU A 76 -8.02 4.21 8.35
CA GLU A 76 -8.10 3.73 6.97
C GLU A 76 -7.40 2.37 6.81
N VAL A 77 -6.15 2.22 7.28
CA VAL A 77 -5.41 0.96 7.17
C VAL A 77 -6.07 -0.17 7.95
N VAL A 78 -6.58 0.11 9.15
CA VAL A 78 -7.35 -0.88 9.93
C VAL A 78 -8.65 -1.26 9.22
N GLY A 79 -9.36 -0.28 8.65
CA GLY A 79 -10.56 -0.49 7.86
C GLY A 79 -10.31 -1.34 6.61
N ILE A 80 -9.23 -1.08 5.87
CA ILE A 80 -8.81 -1.87 4.70
C ILE A 80 -8.51 -3.31 5.11
N PHE A 81 -7.81 -3.52 6.23
CA PHE A 81 -7.49 -4.85 6.74
C PHE A 81 -8.76 -5.64 7.10
N LEU A 82 -9.65 -5.04 7.90
CA LEU A 82 -10.90 -5.67 8.31
C LEU A 82 -11.85 -5.89 7.13
N GLY A 83 -12.01 -4.91 6.25
CA GLY A 83 -12.85 -5.00 5.05
C GLY A 83 -12.35 -6.07 4.08
N GLY A 84 -11.03 -6.17 3.88
CA GLY A 84 -10.40 -7.22 3.09
C GLY A 84 -10.64 -8.61 3.67
N TYR A 85 -10.51 -8.75 4.99
CA TYR A 85 -10.78 -10.01 5.70
C TYR A 85 -12.25 -10.42 5.59
N ILE A 86 -13.20 -9.52 5.86
CA ILE A 86 -14.64 -9.77 5.74
C ILE A 86 -15.00 -10.15 4.30
N SER A 87 -14.49 -9.42 3.31
CA SER A 87 -14.68 -9.73 1.89
C SER A 87 -14.14 -11.12 1.53
N ALA A 88 -12.96 -11.49 2.04
CA ALA A 88 -12.38 -12.80 1.81
C ALA A 88 -13.17 -13.93 2.49
N SER A 89 -13.72 -13.68 3.68
CA SER A 89 -14.63 -14.60 4.39
C SER A 89 -15.90 -14.84 3.59
N PHE A 90 -16.59 -13.79 3.12
CA PHE A 90 -17.81 -13.94 2.31
C PHE A 90 -17.55 -14.65 0.98
N ALA A 91 -16.37 -14.46 0.39
CA ALA A 91 -15.96 -15.14 -0.82
C ALA A 91 -15.39 -16.55 -0.57
N ASN A 92 -15.36 -17.03 0.69
CA ASN A 92 -14.79 -18.32 1.10
C ASN A 92 -13.37 -18.58 0.52
N ARG A 93 -12.55 -17.53 0.47
CA ARG A 93 -11.21 -17.55 -0.16
C ARG A 93 -10.07 -17.30 0.82
N ILE A 94 -10.32 -17.39 2.12
CA ILE A 94 -9.26 -17.30 3.13
C ILE A 94 -8.41 -18.55 3.04
N LYS A 95 -7.16 -18.38 2.64
CA LYS A 95 -6.15 -19.44 2.55
C LYS A 95 -4.83 -18.92 3.10
N SER A 96 -4.18 -19.73 3.91
CA SER A 96 -2.80 -19.47 4.33
C SER A 96 -1.89 -20.11 3.29
N GLU A 97 -1.43 -19.31 2.34
CA GLU A 97 -0.51 -19.76 1.30
C GLU A 97 0.53 -18.67 0.99
N VAL A 98 1.72 -19.11 0.59
CA VAL A 98 2.75 -18.22 0.05
C VAL A 98 2.63 -18.29 -1.47
N ASP A 99 2.18 -17.19 -2.07
CA ASP A 99 1.97 -17.11 -3.52
C ASP A 99 3.31 -17.24 -4.27
N ARG A 100 3.51 -18.38 -4.93
CA ARG A 100 4.74 -18.80 -5.63
C ARG A 100 4.41 -19.79 -6.74
N GLY A 101 5.29 -19.89 -7.73
CA GLY A 101 5.22 -20.92 -8.76
C GLY A 101 5.49 -22.32 -8.20
N ASP A 102 4.93 -23.33 -8.87
CA ASP A 102 5.12 -24.73 -8.53
C ASP A 102 6.62 -25.06 -8.49
N GLY A 103 7.09 -25.64 -7.38
CA GLY A 103 8.51 -25.99 -7.20
C GLY A 103 9.46 -24.85 -6.80
N TYR A 104 9.02 -23.58 -6.74
CA TYR A 104 9.90 -22.49 -6.29
C TYR A 104 10.04 -22.47 -4.75
N PRO A 105 11.24 -22.44 -4.15
CA PRO A 105 11.40 -22.55 -2.71
C PRO A 105 10.83 -21.34 -1.94
N ILE A 106 10.08 -21.64 -0.86
CA ILE A 106 9.39 -20.65 -0.02
C ILE A 106 10.36 -19.60 0.55
N PHE A 107 11.51 -20.03 1.07
CA PHE A 107 12.48 -19.11 1.67
C PHE A 107 13.01 -18.08 0.68
N LYS A 108 13.23 -18.47 -0.60
CA LYS A 108 13.66 -17.51 -1.62
C LYS A 108 12.54 -16.53 -1.93
N ARG A 109 11.29 -16.97 -1.99
CA ARG A 109 10.14 -16.09 -2.25
C ARG A 109 9.98 -15.04 -1.15
N LEU A 110 10.06 -15.48 0.10
CA LEU A 110 10.04 -14.57 1.24
C LEU A 110 11.23 -13.62 1.25
N GLY A 111 12.44 -14.09 0.91
CA GLY A 111 13.63 -13.25 0.79
C GLY A 111 13.47 -12.14 -0.27
N TRP A 112 12.91 -12.47 -1.44
CA TRP A 112 12.61 -11.47 -2.47
C TRP A 112 11.48 -10.52 -2.08
N ALA A 113 10.44 -11.01 -1.40
CA ALA A 113 9.35 -10.17 -0.90
C ALA A 113 9.86 -9.18 0.17
N PHE A 114 10.75 -9.63 1.05
CA PHE A 114 11.39 -8.81 2.05
C PHE A 114 12.30 -7.73 1.43
N LEU A 115 13.17 -8.13 0.49
CA LEU A 115 14.04 -7.18 -0.22
C LEU A 115 13.23 -6.14 -1.00
N GLY A 116 12.17 -6.58 -1.68
CA GLY A 116 11.22 -5.68 -2.35
C GLY A 116 10.55 -4.72 -1.38
N GLY A 117 10.16 -5.20 -0.20
CA GLY A 117 9.61 -4.37 0.88
C GLY A 117 10.57 -3.27 1.35
N ILE A 118 11.85 -3.58 1.53
CA ILE A 118 12.88 -2.59 1.90
C ILE A 118 13.03 -1.52 0.82
N ILE A 119 13.15 -1.94 -0.45
CA ILE A 119 13.27 -1.02 -1.58
C ILE A 119 12.05 -0.12 -1.66
N MET A 120 10.84 -0.68 -1.53
CA MET A 120 9.60 0.08 -1.53
C MET A 120 9.51 1.04 -0.34
N ALA A 121 9.94 0.63 0.86
CA ALA A 121 9.94 1.50 2.03
C ALA A 121 10.79 2.76 1.79
N PHE A 122 11.99 2.61 1.20
CA PHE A 122 12.82 3.75 0.82
C PHE A 122 12.18 4.57 -0.31
N ALA A 123 11.69 3.91 -1.37
CA ALA A 123 11.08 4.56 -2.52
C ALA A 123 9.85 5.40 -2.16
N THR A 124 9.00 4.93 -1.24
CA THR A 124 7.83 5.70 -0.79
C THR A 124 8.19 7.02 -0.11
N ARG A 125 9.35 7.11 0.54
CA ARG A 125 9.85 8.37 1.12
C ARG A 125 10.39 9.31 0.07
N LEU A 126 11.14 8.78 -0.88
CA LEU A 126 11.65 9.55 -2.02
C LEU A 126 10.50 10.11 -2.88
N GLY A 127 9.48 9.29 -3.14
CA GLY A 127 8.27 9.66 -3.87
C GLY A 127 7.23 10.42 -3.03
N ARG A 128 7.51 10.69 -1.74
CA ARG A 128 6.60 11.39 -0.80
C ARG A 128 5.19 10.76 -0.73
N GLY A 129 5.08 9.45 -0.94
CA GLY A 129 3.83 8.72 -0.86
C GLY A 129 3.94 7.29 -1.41
N CYS A 130 2.92 6.49 -1.12
CA CYS A 130 2.74 5.17 -1.71
C CYS A 130 1.95 5.25 -3.02
N THR A 131 1.84 4.13 -3.74
CA THR A 131 1.08 4.06 -4.99
C THR A 131 -0.36 4.55 -4.83
N SER A 132 -1.04 4.22 -3.73
CA SER A 132 -2.41 4.71 -3.48
C SER A 132 -2.46 6.24 -3.40
N GLY A 133 -1.59 6.87 -2.60
CA GLY A 133 -1.59 8.33 -2.44
C GLY A 133 -1.05 9.08 -3.65
N GLN A 134 0.03 8.58 -4.27
CA GLN A 134 0.64 9.23 -5.43
C GLN A 134 -0.18 9.02 -6.70
N VAL A 135 -0.78 7.84 -6.89
CA VAL A 135 -1.54 7.55 -8.12
C VAL A 135 -3.02 7.87 -7.94
N LEU A 136 -3.71 7.39 -6.90
CA LEU A 136 -5.17 7.61 -6.78
C LEU A 136 -5.48 9.07 -6.45
N ASP A 137 -4.93 9.59 -5.34
CA ASP A 137 -5.19 10.96 -4.89
C ASP A 137 -4.52 12.00 -5.82
N GLY A 138 -3.31 11.67 -6.29
CA GLY A 138 -2.56 12.51 -7.22
C GLY A 138 -3.21 12.60 -8.60
N ALA A 139 -3.77 11.50 -9.13
CA ALA A 139 -4.51 11.54 -10.39
C ALA A 139 -5.86 12.24 -10.24
N SER A 140 -6.55 12.12 -9.10
CA SER A 140 -7.82 12.83 -8.87
C SER A 140 -7.64 14.35 -8.83
N THR A 141 -6.47 14.83 -8.41
CA THR A 141 -6.09 16.24 -8.42
C THR A 141 -5.39 16.67 -9.71
N PHE A 142 -5.30 15.79 -10.70
CA PHE A 142 -4.66 16.02 -12.00
C PHE A 142 -3.18 16.46 -11.90
N SER A 143 -2.48 16.00 -10.86
CA SER A 143 -1.08 16.35 -10.63
C SER A 143 -0.17 15.76 -11.70
N VAL A 144 0.60 16.61 -12.38
CA VAL A 144 1.60 16.18 -13.38
C VAL A 144 2.61 15.19 -12.77
N GLY A 145 3.03 15.44 -11.53
CA GLY A 145 3.95 14.56 -10.81
C GLY A 145 3.37 13.16 -10.57
N ALA A 146 2.07 13.07 -10.29
CA ALA A 146 1.37 11.80 -10.10
C ALA A 146 1.31 10.98 -11.39
N TRP A 147 1.04 11.63 -12.52
CA TRP A 147 1.04 10.97 -13.83
C TRP A 147 2.43 10.47 -14.22
N ILE A 148 3.47 11.27 -14.00
CA ILE A 148 4.87 10.85 -14.24
C ILE A 148 5.22 9.67 -13.33
N PHE A 149 4.89 9.75 -12.04
CA PHE A 149 5.10 8.66 -11.09
C PHE A 149 4.39 7.37 -11.53
N MET A 150 3.12 7.47 -11.94
CA MET A 150 2.34 6.32 -12.43
C MET A 150 3.03 5.66 -13.62
N LEU A 151 3.40 6.43 -14.64
CA LEU A 151 4.07 5.91 -15.83
C LEU A 151 5.43 5.27 -15.48
N ALA A 152 6.23 5.92 -14.64
CA ALA A 152 7.53 5.41 -14.23
C ALA A 152 7.40 4.13 -13.38
N ALA A 153 6.48 4.10 -12.41
CA ALA A 153 6.28 2.96 -11.53
C ALA A 153 5.78 1.72 -12.28
N PHE A 154 4.70 1.87 -13.07
CA PHE A 154 4.17 0.76 -13.88
C PHE A 154 5.12 0.39 -15.01
N GLY A 155 5.71 1.36 -15.70
CA GLY A 155 6.70 1.12 -16.76
C GLY A 155 7.90 0.32 -16.25
N THR A 156 8.51 0.75 -15.14
CA THR A 156 9.61 0.01 -14.51
C THR A 156 9.15 -1.37 -14.06
N GLY A 157 7.95 -1.49 -13.49
CA GLY A 157 7.37 -2.77 -13.11
C GLY A 157 7.28 -3.75 -14.27
N PHE A 158 6.76 -3.31 -15.43
CA PHE A 158 6.68 -4.14 -16.63
C PHE A 158 8.05 -4.48 -17.22
N LEU A 159 9.01 -3.55 -17.16
CA LEU A 159 10.39 -3.79 -17.61
C LEU A 159 11.14 -4.78 -16.73
N VAL A 160 10.89 -4.77 -15.42
CA VAL A 160 11.59 -5.59 -14.44
C VAL A 160 10.90 -6.96 -14.24
N ALA A 161 9.59 -7.06 -14.50
CA ALA A 161 8.82 -8.30 -14.37
C ALA A 161 9.46 -9.54 -15.04
N PRO A 162 10.08 -9.46 -16.25
CA PRO A 162 10.76 -10.59 -16.88
C PRO A 162 11.84 -11.24 -16.03
N PHE A 163 12.58 -10.48 -15.22
CA PHE A 163 13.64 -11.01 -14.36
C PHE A 163 13.10 -11.91 -13.24
N PHE A 164 11.88 -11.64 -12.80
CA PHE A 164 11.21 -12.39 -11.72
C PHE A 164 10.28 -13.49 -12.23
N LYS A 165 10.14 -13.69 -13.56
CA LYS A 165 9.27 -14.74 -14.13
C LYS A 165 9.57 -16.15 -13.59
N LYS A 166 10.83 -16.44 -13.24
CA LYS A 166 11.25 -17.73 -12.65
C LYS A 166 10.65 -17.99 -11.26
N GLN A 167 10.12 -16.97 -10.59
CA GLN A 167 9.40 -17.14 -9.31
C GLN A 167 7.98 -17.68 -9.48
N TRP A 168 7.42 -17.55 -10.69
CA TRP A 168 6.00 -17.74 -10.98
C TRP A 168 5.75 -18.87 -11.98
N LYS A 169 6.66 -19.06 -12.93
CA LYS A 169 6.63 -20.22 -13.81
C LYS A 169 7.24 -21.39 -13.05
N GLY A 170 6.43 -22.44 -12.82
CA GLY A 170 6.98 -23.74 -12.44
C GLY A 170 8.00 -24.18 -13.49
N ILE A 171 9.01 -24.93 -13.04
CA ILE A 171 10.03 -25.55 -13.90
C ILE A 171 9.34 -26.45 -14.92
#